data_AF-A0A3L6Q778-F1
#
_entry.id   AF-A0A3L6Q778-F1
#
_cell.length_a   1.000
_cell.length_b   1.000
_cell.length_c   1.000
_cell.angle_alpha   90.00
_cell.angle_beta   90.00
_cell.angle_gamma   90.00
#
_symmetry.space_group_name_H-M   'P 1'
#
loop_
_entity.id
_entity.type
_entity.pdbx_description
1 polymer ?
#
loop_
_entity_poly.entity_id
_entity_poly.type
_entity_poly.pdbx_seq_one_letter_code
_entity_poly.pdbx_strand_id
1 'polypeptide(L)' 'MRASMFDSCSFTHQFKLNFEETKHVAIGHFVSSGDISAGGHLRSLDCYPRGKREEDKGEYLSIFLQHESEYPRC' A
#
# COMPACT_ATOMS: atom_id res chain seq x y z
N MET A 1 38.58 -2.68 -2.54
CA MET A 1 37.36 -2.18 -3.19
C MET A 1 36.54 -1.44 -2.15
N ARG A 2 36.33 -0.14 -2.32
CA ARG A 2 35.61 0.71 -1.36
C ARG A 2 34.17 0.79 -1.87
N ALA A 3 33.23 0.13 -1.20
CA ALA A 3 31.83 0.30 -1.50
C ALA A 3 31.47 1.78 -1.23
N SER A 4 31.03 2.50 -2.25
CA SER A 4 30.43 3.82 -2.07
C SER A 4 29.12 3.62 -1.29
N MET A 5 29.01 4.25 -0.12
CA MET A 5 27.88 4.17 0.83
C MET A 5 26.53 4.74 0.32
N PHE A 6 26.30 4.77 -0.99
CA PHE A 6 25.04 5.24 -1.59
C PHE A 6 24.64 4.36 -2.77
N ASP A 7 24.66 3.04 -2.59
CA ASP A 7 23.84 2.19 -3.45
C ASP A 7 22.40 2.32 -2.95
N SER A 8 21.59 3.12 -3.64
CA SER A 8 20.19 3.31 -3.26
C SER A 8 19.44 1.99 -3.48
N CYS A 9 19.20 1.24 -2.41
CA CYS A 9 18.35 0.06 -2.46
C CYS A 9 16.91 0.48 -2.80
N SER A 10 16.52 0.29 -4.06
CA SER A 10 15.16 0.52 -4.52
C SER A 10 14.43 -0.81 -4.71
N PHE A 11 13.12 -0.78 -4.50
CA PHE A 11 12.25 -1.92 -4.73
C PHE A 11 11.03 -1.45 -5.51
N THR A 12 10.55 -2.27 -6.45
CA THR A 12 9.38 -1.98 -7.28
C THR A 12 8.41 -3.15 -7.19
N HIS A 13 7.15 -2.84 -6.91
CA HIS A 13 6.06 -3.82 -6.88
C HIS A 13 4.93 -3.35 -7.77
N GLN A 14 4.44 -4.24 -8.64
CA GLN A 14 3.31 -3.94 -9.49
C GLN A 14 2.01 -4.31 -8.78
N PHE A 15 1.19 -3.30 -8.49
CA PHE A 15 -0.15 -3.47 -7.96
C PHE A 15 -1.18 -3.19 -9.07
N LYS A 16 -2.08 -4.14 -9.33
CA LYS A 16 -3.12 -4.02 -10.36
C LYS A 16 -4.49 -3.94 -9.69
N LEU A 17 -5.27 -2.92 -10.03
CA LEU A 17 -6.62 -2.71 -9.55
C LEU A 17 -7.60 -2.74 -10.72
N ASN A 18 -8.67 -3.53 -10.61
CA ASN A 18 -9.76 -3.47 -11.57
C ASN A 18 -10.71 -2.33 -11.21
N PHE A 19 -10.65 -1.21 -11.94
CA PHE A 19 -11.48 -0.04 -11.66
C PHE A 19 -12.98 -0.34 -11.81
N GLU A 20 -13.37 -1.12 -12.81
CA GLU A 20 -14.80 -1.38 -13.08
C GLU A 20 -15.47 -2.17 -11.96
N GLU A 21 -14.74 -3.10 -11.34
CA GLU A 21 -15.21 -3.85 -10.18
C GLU A 21 -15.17 -3.01 -8.89
N THR A 22 -14.28 -2.03 -8.81
CA THR A 22 -14.01 -1.30 -7.56
C THR A 22 -14.61 0.10 -7.49
N LYS A 23 -15.12 0.66 -8.59
CA LYS A 23 -15.65 2.04 -8.65
C LYS A 23 -16.93 2.29 -7.85
N HIS A 24 -17.61 1.25 -7.38
CA HIS A 24 -18.88 1.36 -6.63
C HIS A 24 -18.81 0.77 -5.21
N VAL A 25 -17.61 0.45 -4.72
CA VAL A 25 -17.43 -0.04 -3.34
C VAL A 25 -17.80 1.03 -2.31
N ALA A 26 -17.96 0.62 -1.06
CA ALA A 26 -18.15 1.55 0.05
C ALA A 26 -16.89 2.42 0.26
N ILE A 27 -17.06 3.64 0.74
CA ILE A 27 -15.93 4.45 1.21
C ILE A 27 -15.26 3.70 2.37
N GLY A 28 -13.93 3.71 2.42
CA GLY A 28 -13.16 2.94 3.40
C GLY A 28 -12.92 1.47 3.00
N HIS A 29 -13.59 0.95 1.96
CA HIS A 29 -13.23 -0.35 1.39
C HIS A 29 -11.84 -0.27 0.75
N PHE A 30 -11.00 -1.27 1.02
CA PHE A 30 -9.66 -1.35 0.47
C PHE A 30 -9.33 -2.71 -0.13
N VAL A 31 -8.42 -2.68 -1.10
CA VAL A 31 -7.77 -3.85 -1.69
C VAL A 31 -6.31 -3.79 -1.29
N SER A 32 -5.81 -4.84 -0.63
CA SER A 32 -4.41 -4.93 -0.21
C SER A 32 -3.57 -5.70 -1.24
N SER A 33 -2.29 -5.34 -1.39
CA SER A 33 -1.31 -6.14 -2.12
C SER A 33 -0.96 -7.45 -1.41
N GLY A 34 -1.31 -7.57 -0.12
CA GLY A 34 -0.67 -8.52 0.78
C GLY A 34 0.78 -8.12 1.08
N ASP A 35 1.49 -9.05 1.72
CA ASP A 35 2.80 -8.78 2.30
C ASP A 35 3.91 -8.67 1.26
N ILE A 36 4.71 -7.62 1.42
CA ILE A 36 5.85 -7.25 0.59
C ILE A 36 7.09 -7.20 1.47
N SER A 37 8.07 -8.06 1.20
CA SER A 37 9.38 -8.00 1.86
C SER A 37 10.32 -7.05 1.11
N ALA A 38 10.69 -5.93 1.75
CA ALA A 38 11.63 -4.96 1.16
C ALA A 38 12.47 -4.26 2.23
N GLY A 39 13.81 -4.31 2.08
CA GLY A 39 14.74 -3.64 3.00
C GLY A 39 14.67 -4.15 4.45
N GLY A 40 14.36 -5.44 4.65
CA GLY A 40 14.26 -6.04 5.98
C GLY A 40 12.95 -5.76 6.72
N HIS A 41 11.95 -5.20 6.03
CA HIS A 41 10.63 -4.93 6.59
C HIS A 41 9.54 -5.60 5.77
N LEU A 42 8.47 -6.01 6.45
CA LEU A 42 7.21 -6.41 5.83
C LEU A 42 6.35 -5.14 5.65
N ARG A 43 5.85 -4.97 4.43
CA ARG A 43 5.01 -3.83 4.05
C ARG A 43 3.82 -4.33 3.26
N SER A 44 2.78 -3.52 3.15
CA SER A 44 1.66 -3.79 2.24
C SER A 44 1.19 -2.49 1.60
N LEU A 45 0.62 -2.59 0.40
CA LEU A 45 -0.03 -1.48 -0.28
C LEU A 45 -1.53 -1.64 -0.10
N ASP A 46 -2.15 -0.69 0.59
CA ASP A 46 -3.61 -0.64 0.71
C ASP A 46 -4.15 0.45 -0.22
N CYS A 47 -4.96 0.01 -1.19
CA CYS A 47 -5.64 0.90 -2.12
C CYS A 47 -7.11 1.04 -1.72
N TYR A 48 -7.56 2.26 -1.54
CA TYR A 48 -8.94 2.64 -1.25
C TYR A 48 -9.53 3.30 -2.51
N PRO A 49 -10.28 2.55 -3.34
CA PRO A 49 -10.74 3.04 -4.65
C PRO A 49 -11.63 4.27 -4.56
N ARG A 50 -12.40 4.38 -3.48
CA ARG A 50 -13.26 5.53 -3.15
C ARG A 50 -12.84 6.23 -1.86
N GLY A 51 -11.53 6.28 -1.62
CA GLY A 51 -10.96 7.00 -0.49
C GLY A 51 -11.16 6.30 0.85
N LYS A 52 -10.35 6.70 1.84
CA LYS A 52 -10.38 6.13 3.19
C LYS A 52 -11.39 6.81 4.10
N ARG A 53 -11.69 8.09 3.87
CA ARG A 53 -12.49 8.94 4.75
C ARG A 53 -13.80 9.33 4.08
N GLU A 54 -14.88 9.32 4.85
CA GLU A 54 -16.22 9.70 4.35
C GLU A 54 -16.31 11.19 4.04
N GLU A 55 -15.54 12.03 4.74
CA GLU A 55 -15.49 13.48 4.50
C GLU A 55 -15.11 13.83 3.05
N ASP A 56 -14.30 12.99 2.41
CA ASP A 56 -13.84 13.15 1.02
C ASP A 56 -14.87 12.67 -0.01
N LYS A 57 -16.04 12.19 0.44
CA LYS A 57 -17.21 11.76 -0.37
C LYS A 57 -16.90 10.69 -1.44
N GLY A 58 -15.75 10.03 -1.32
CA GLY A 58 -15.23 9.07 -2.28
C GLY A 58 -14.91 9.65 -3.65
N GLU A 59 -14.50 10.92 -3.69
CA GLU A 59 -14.06 11.61 -4.91
C GLU A 59 -12.60 11.29 -5.29
N TYR A 60 -11.82 10.79 -4.32
CA TYR A 60 -10.39 10.52 -4.49
C TYR A 60 -10.05 9.07 -4.22
N LEU A 61 -9.16 8.52 -5.05
CA LEU A 61 -8.49 7.26 -4.77
C LEU A 61 -7.34 7.53 -3.79
N SER A 62 -7.25 6.72 -2.73
CA SER A 62 -6.16 6.81 -1.74
C SER A 62 -5.30 5.56 -1.77
N ILE A 63 -3.99 5.71 -1.69
CA ILE A 63 -3.03 4.59 -1.61
C ILE A 63 -2.13 4.83 -0.41
N PHE A 64 -1.97 3.81 0.43
CA PHE A 64 -1.10 3.84 1.59
C PHE A 64 -0.09 2.70 1.52
N LEU A 65 1.17 3.01 1.82
CA LEU A 65 2.18 2.00 2.10
C LEU A 65 2.17 1.75 3.62
N GLN A 66 1.63 0.62 4.04
CA GLN A 66 1.66 0.19 5.42
C GLN A 66 3.01 -0.40 5.75
N HIS A 67 3.47 -0.11 6.96
CA HIS A 67 4.59 -0.81 7.58
C HIS A 67 4.00 -1.78 8.59
N GLU A 68 4.21 -3.07 8.36
CA GLU A 68 3.90 -4.05 9.39
C GLU A 68 5.10 -4.11 10.33
N SER A 69 5.04 -3.31 11.40
CA SER A 69 5.87 -3.58 12.55
C SER A 69 5.41 -4.92 13.14
N GLU A 70 6.37 -5.85 13.30
CA GLU A 70 6.28 -7.16 13.96
C GLU A 70 4.98 -7.39 14.75
N TYR A 71 4.27 -8.47 14.37
CA TYR A 71 3.03 -9.05 14.92
C TYR A 71 2.37 -8.36 16.13
N PRO A 72 1.03 -8.22 16.16
CA PRO A 72 0.33 -7.70 17.35
C PRO A 72 0.77 -8.49 18.59
N ARG A 73 1.24 -7.76 19.60
CA ARG A 73 1.49 -8.29 20.94
C ARG A 73 0.25 -9.07 21.36
N CYS A 74 0.47 -10.33 21.74
CA CYS A 74 -0.52 -11.17 22.41
C CYS A 74 -1.20 -10.43 23.57
#